data_AF-A0A1M3HC14-F1
#
_entry.id   AF-A0A1M3HC14-F1
#
_cell.length_a   1.000
_cell.length_b   1.000
_cell.length_c   1.000
_cell.angle_alpha   90.00
_cell.angle_beta   90.00
_cell.angle_gamma   90.00
#
_symmetry.space_group_name_H-M   'P 1'
#
loop_
_entity.id
_entity.type
_entity.pdbx_description
1 polymer ?
#
loop_
_entity_poly.entity_id
_entity_poly.type
_entity_poly.pdbx_seq_one_letter_code
_entity_poly.pdbx_strand_id
1 'polypeptide(L)'
;MEDKIARHIGGKLGIPNLVELLAEGLTGSELNSLLLAVYKKKVEGIRPTLLLQQYRANRFVHPADPDMIGMLEWGLGALRHLRGCNFQPVELSPVAQWGSCSVVIFGSVRL
;
A
#
# COMPACT_ATOMS: atom_id res chain seq x y z
N MET A 1 -13.90 6.26 -13.07
CA MET A 1 -14.12 7.16 -11.91
C MET A 1 -12.90 8.06 -11.68
N GLU A 2 -11.70 7.54 -11.90
CA GLU A 2 -10.40 8.22 -11.78
C GLU A 2 -10.29 9.53 -12.59
N ASP A 3 -10.83 9.57 -13.81
CA ASP A 3 -10.72 10.77 -14.68
C ASP A 3 -11.44 12.02 -14.16
N LYS A 4 -12.46 11.87 -13.32
CA LYS A 4 -13.23 13.03 -12.82
C LYS A 4 -12.39 13.88 -11.87
N ILE A 5 -11.60 13.22 -11.02
CA ILE A 5 -10.72 13.89 -10.05
C ILE A 5 -9.56 14.56 -10.80
N ALA A 6 -8.94 13.85 -11.74
CA ALA A 6 -7.89 14.38 -12.58
C ALA A 6 -8.34 15.63 -13.37
N ARG A 7 -9.51 15.58 -14.01
CA ARG A 7 -10.09 16.73 -14.73
C ARG A 7 -10.40 17.91 -13.82
N HIS A 8 -10.91 17.65 -12.62
CA HIS A 8 -11.16 18.70 -11.64
C HIS A 8 -9.87 19.39 -11.18
N ILE A 9 -8.82 18.62 -10.89
CA ILE A 9 -7.50 19.15 -10.50
C ILE A 9 -6.87 19.92 -11.66
N GLY A 10 -6.93 19.38 -12.88
CA GLY A 10 -6.46 20.04 -14.09
C GLY A 10 -7.17 21.38 -14.33
N GLY A 11 -8.50 21.42 -14.19
CA GLY A 11 -9.28 22.65 -14.27
C GLY A 11 -8.91 23.67 -13.19
N LYS A 12 -8.69 23.23 -11.94
CA LYS A 12 -8.27 24.10 -10.83
C LYS A 12 -6.89 24.71 -11.04
N LEU A 13 -5.97 23.98 -11.66
CA LEU A 13 -4.59 24.41 -11.93
C LEU A 13 -4.43 25.10 -13.30
N GLY A 14 -5.48 25.17 -14.11
CA GLY A 14 -5.43 25.72 -15.47
C GLY A 14 -4.69 24.83 -16.47
N ILE A 15 -4.50 23.54 -16.16
CA ILE A 15 -3.82 22.56 -17.01
C ILE A 15 -4.84 21.46 -17.35
N PRO A 16 -5.63 21.62 -18.43
CA PRO A 16 -6.71 20.68 -18.76
C PRO A 16 -6.22 19.26 -19.06
N ASN A 17 -5.00 19.12 -19.61
CA ASN A 17 -4.40 17.84 -20.02
C ASN A 17 -3.30 17.38 -19.03
N LEU A 18 -3.49 17.64 -17.74
CA LEU A 18 -2.48 17.41 -16.71
C LEU A 18 -1.98 15.96 -16.66
N VAL A 19 -2.87 14.99 -16.84
CA VAL A 19 -2.51 13.55 -16.76
C VAL A 19 -1.67 13.14 -17.94
N GLU A 20 -2.07 13.50 -19.15
CA GLU A 20 -1.34 13.21 -20.39
C GLU A 20 0.05 13.84 -20.36
N LEU A 21 0.15 15.10 -19.90
CA LEU A 21 1.42 15.80 -19.77
C LEU A 21 2.39 15.12 -18.77
N LEU A 22 1.86 14.58 -17.67
CA LEU A 22 2.68 13.87 -16.68
C LEU A 22 3.02 12.44 -17.10
N ALA A 23 2.16 11.77 -17.86
CA ALA A 23 2.33 10.39 -18.28
C ALA A 23 3.22 10.25 -19.51
N GLU A 24 3.07 11.15 -20.50
CA GLU A 24 3.81 11.11 -21.77
C GLU A 24 5.02 12.05 -21.77
N GLY A 25 4.97 13.14 -20.98
CA GLY A 25 6.02 14.15 -20.95
C GLY A 25 7.15 13.87 -19.95
N LEU A 26 7.02 12.87 -19.07
CA LEU A 26 8.02 12.54 -18.06
C LEU A 26 8.34 11.06 -18.08
N THR A 27 9.62 10.73 -17.92
CA THR A 27 10.02 9.37 -17.60
C THR A 27 9.57 9.00 -16.18
N GLY A 28 9.44 7.70 -15.89
CA GLY A 28 9.04 7.24 -14.55
C GLY A 28 9.93 7.77 -13.41
N SER A 29 11.23 7.98 -13.66
CA SER A 29 12.17 8.54 -12.69
C SER A 29 11.93 10.03 -12.42
N GLU A 30 11.66 10.81 -13.48
CA GLU A 30 11.37 12.25 -13.37
C GLU A 30 10.03 12.49 -12.69
N LEU A 31 9.00 11.69 -13.03
CA LEU A 31 7.71 11.73 -12.33
C LEU A 31 7.88 11.43 -10.84
N ASN A 32 8.65 10.41 -10.49
CA ASN A 32 8.91 10.08 -9.09
C ASN A 32 9.63 11.22 -8.36
N SER A 33 10.64 11.83 -8.99
CA SER A 33 11.38 12.97 -8.44
C SER A 33 10.48 14.20 -8.23
N LEU A 34 9.58 14.48 -9.19
CA LEU A 34 8.57 15.54 -9.07
C LEU A 34 7.61 15.28 -7.90
N LEU A 35 7.10 14.06 -7.78
CA LEU A 35 6.21 13.68 -6.68
C LEU A 35 6.92 13.84 -5.32
N LEU A 36 8.17 13.41 -5.21
CA LEU A 36 8.98 13.60 -3.99
C LEU A 36 9.15 15.09 -3.66
N ALA A 37 9.41 15.95 -4.64
CA ALA A 37 9.52 17.38 -4.43
C ALA A 37 8.20 18.02 -3.97
N VAL A 38 7.06 17.59 -4.55
CA VAL A 38 5.72 18.01 -4.12
C VAL A 38 5.44 17.58 -2.68
N TYR A 39 5.73 16.33 -2.33
CA TYR A 39 5.54 15.83 -0.97
C TYR A 39 6.45 16.54 0.03
N LYS A 40 7.70 16.83 -0.34
CA LYS A 40 8.61 17.61 0.50
C LYS A 40 8.01 18.98 0.84
N LYS A 41 7.50 19.72 -0.16
CA LYS A 41 6.81 21.00 0.07
C LYS A 41 5.55 20.87 0.94
N LYS A 42 4.79 19.78 0.77
CA LYS A 42 3.61 19.52 1.61
C LYS A 42 4.01 19.26 3.07
N VAL A 43 5.10 18.53 3.30
CA VAL A 43 5.61 18.18 4.63
C VAL A 43 6.25 19.38 5.33
N GLU A 44 6.89 20.30 4.60
CA GLU A 44 7.43 21.56 5.16
C GLU A 44 6.36 22.40 5.87
N GLY A 45 5.09 22.30 5.45
CA GLY A 45 3.96 22.95 6.10
C GLY A 45 3.37 22.22 7.31
N ILE A 46 3.81 20.98 7.60
CA ILE A 46 3.28 20.16 8.69
C ILE A 46 4.06 20.46 9.98
N ARG A 47 3.37 20.99 10.98
CA ARG A 47 3.94 21.21 12.30
C ARG A 47 4.14 19.86 13.01
N PRO A 48 5.30 19.58 13.64
CA PRO A 48 5.55 18.31 14.34
C PRO A 48 4.49 17.96 15.39
N THR A 49 3.93 18.97 16.07
CA THR A 49 2.85 18.80 17.05
C THR A 49 1.54 18.30 16.40
N LEU A 50 1.23 18.78 15.19
CA LEU A 50 0.07 18.33 14.43
C LEU A 50 0.28 16.90 13.91
N LEU A 51 1.51 16.55 13.52
CA LEU A 51 1.85 15.19 13.09
C LEU A 51 1.66 14.17 14.22
N LEU A 52 2.11 14.50 15.45
CA LEU A 52 1.91 13.62 16.60
C LEU A 52 0.43 13.47 16.97
N GLN A 53 -0.35 14.55 16.86
CA GLN A 53 -1.81 14.50 17.08
C GLN A 53 -2.52 13.66 16.02
N GLN A 54 -2.16 13.82 14.75
CA GLN A 54 -2.70 13.04 13.63
C GLN A 54 -2.33 11.56 13.76
N TYR A 55 -1.09 11.26 14.16
CA TYR A 55 -0.65 9.91 14.44
C TYR A 55 -1.49 9.30 15.57
N ARG A 56 -1.60 9.97 16.73
CA ARG A 56 -2.41 9.49 17.86
C ARG A 56 -3.91 9.38 17.56
N ALA A 57 -4.44 10.10 16.58
CA ALA A 57 -5.84 9.99 16.17
C ALA A 57 -6.05 8.91 15.09
N ASN A 58 -4.98 8.33 14.54
CA ASN A 58 -5.07 7.37 13.46
C ASN A 58 -5.39 5.98 13.98
N ARG A 59 -6.59 5.48 13.70
CA ARG A 59 -7.04 4.13 14.05
C ARG A 59 -6.11 3.00 13.60
N PHE A 60 -5.28 3.23 12.58
CA PHE A 60 -4.35 2.24 12.02
C PHE A 60 -3.01 2.17 12.76
N VAL A 61 -2.71 3.11 13.66
CA VAL A 61 -1.47 3.10 14.44
C VAL A 61 -1.70 2.70 15.89
N HIS A 62 -2.97 2.65 16.31
CA HIS A 62 -3.30 2.03 17.57
C HIS A 62 -3.01 0.54 17.48
N PRO A 63 -2.35 -0.04 18.51
CA PRO A 63 -2.29 -1.48 18.59
C PRO A 63 -3.72 -2.00 18.54
N ALA A 64 -4.00 -2.86 17.58
CA ALA A 64 -5.19 -3.68 17.68
C ALA A 64 -5.05 -4.49 18.97
N ASP A 65 -6.16 -4.71 19.66
CA ASP A 65 -6.25 -5.59 20.83
C ASP A 65 -6.89 -6.94 20.43
N PRO A 66 -6.37 -7.67 19.42
CA PRO A 66 -6.86 -9.01 19.18
C PRO A 66 -6.31 -9.93 20.28
N ASP A 67 -7.10 -10.94 20.64
CA ASP A 67 -6.58 -12.09 21.36
C ASP A 67 -5.53 -12.80 20.47
N MET A 68 -4.26 -12.42 20.67
CA MET A 68 -3.14 -12.94 19.89
C MET A 68 -3.01 -14.45 20.07
N ILE A 69 -3.29 -14.96 21.27
CA ILE A 69 -3.23 -16.40 21.56
C ILE A 69 -4.34 -17.12 20.80
N GLY A 70 -5.59 -16.66 20.92
CA GLY A 70 -6.72 -17.21 20.18
C GLY A 70 -6.49 -17.16 18.66
N MET A 71 -5.94 -16.07 18.13
CA MET A 71 -5.66 -15.96 16.70
C MET A 71 -4.62 -16.99 16.21
N LEU A 72 -3.56 -17.22 17.00
CA LEU A 72 -2.56 -18.25 16.70
C LEU A 72 -3.16 -19.66 16.77
N GLU A 73 -3.99 -19.94 17.78
CA GLU A 73 -4.69 -21.22 17.92
C GLU A 73 -5.59 -21.51 16.73
N TRP A 74 -6.35 -20.51 16.28
CA TRP A 74 -7.18 -20.60 15.07
C TRP A 74 -6.35 -20.88 13.81
N GLY A 75 -5.28 -20.11 13.60
CA GLY A 75 -4.38 -20.32 12.45
C GLY A 75 -3.78 -21.72 12.44
N LEU A 76 -3.35 -22.21 13.60
CA LEU A 76 -2.79 -23.54 13.75
C LEU A 76 -3.85 -24.64 13.53
N GLY A 77 -5.09 -24.42 13.99
CA GLY A 77 -6.24 -25.29 13.69
C GLY A 77 -6.50 -25.41 12.19
N ALA A 78 -6.49 -24.29 11.47
CA ALA A 78 -6.67 -24.28 10.01
C ALA A 78 -5.54 -25.05 9.28
N LEU A 79 -4.28 -24.83 9.68
CA LEU A 79 -3.14 -25.54 9.08
C LEU A 79 -3.21 -27.05 9.33
N ARG A 80 -3.67 -27.48 10.52
CA ARG A 80 -3.89 -28.90 10.83
C ARG A 80 -5.00 -29.50 9.96
N HIS A 81 -6.10 -28.78 9.76
CA HIS A 81 -7.19 -29.23 8.90
C HIS A 81 -6.72 -29.41 7.45
N LEU A 82 -6.02 -28.41 6.90
CA LEU A 82 -5.49 -28.44 5.53
C LEU A 82 -4.45 -29.55 5.33
N ARG A 83 -3.63 -29.84 6.34
CA ARG A 83 -2.73 -31.00 6.32
C ARG A 83 -3.50 -32.32 6.17
N GLY A 84 -4.67 -32.44 6.81
CA GLY A 84 -5.57 -33.58 6.63
C GLY A 84 -6.17 -33.68 5.22
N CYS A 85 -6.19 -32.58 4.47
CA CYS A 85 -6.60 -32.52 3.06
C CYS A 85 -5.41 -32.64 2.08
N ASN A 86 -4.28 -33.19 2.51
CA ASN A 86 -3.04 -33.35 1.73
C ASN A 86 -2.36 -32.04 1.28
N PHE A 87 -2.64 -30.90 1.92
CA PHE A 87 -1.88 -29.68 1.69
C PHE A 87 -0.65 -29.59 2.59
N GLN A 88 0.47 -29.12 2.04
CA GLN A 88 1.69 -28.88 2.79
C GLN A 88 1.77 -27.40 3.21
N PRO A 89 1.73 -27.08 4.51
CA PRO A 89 1.92 -25.71 4.97
C PRO A 89 3.38 -25.29 4.77
N VAL A 90 3.60 -24.13 4.15
CA VAL A 90 4.92 -23.53 3.92
C VAL A 90 4.98 -22.21 4.67
N GLU A 91 5.97 -22.09 5.56
CA GLU A 91 6.25 -20.82 6.24
C GLU A 91 6.95 -19.88 5.26
N LEU A 92 6.42 -18.66 5.13
CA LEU A 92 7.02 -17.62 4.32
C LEU A 92 7.90 -16.73 5.20
N SER A 93 8.91 -16.10 4.60
CA SER A 93 9.72 -15.10 5.29
C SER A 93 8.84 -13.99 5.86
N PRO A 94 9.12 -13.46 7.06
CA PRO A 94 8.39 -12.32 7.62
C PRO A 94 8.50 -11.04 6.77
N VAL A 95 9.46 -10.99 5.84
CA VAL A 95 9.66 -9.89 4.88
C VAL A 95 8.95 -10.17 3.54
N ALA A 96 8.31 -11.34 3.38
CA ALA A 96 7.50 -11.63 2.20
C ALA A 96 6.25 -10.75 2.21
N GLN A 97 6.31 -9.65 1.46
CA GLN A 97 5.17 -8.77 1.26
C GLN A 97 4.03 -9.56 0.62
N TRP A 98 2.89 -9.65 1.32
CA TRP A 98 1.68 -10.33 0.85
C TRP A 98 1.16 -9.79 -0.50
N GLY A 99 1.60 -8.59 -0.92
CA GLY A 99 1.31 -7.99 -2.23
C GLY A 99 2.35 -8.25 -3.33
N SER A 100 3.59 -8.65 -3.00
CA SER A 100 4.58 -8.98 -4.05
C SER A 100 4.26 -10.36 -4.66
N CYS A 101 3.84 -11.32 -3.83
CA CYS A 101 3.53 -12.68 -4.27
C CYS A 101 2.41 -12.77 -5.31
N SER A 102 1.43 -11.85 -5.38
CA SER A 102 0.35 -11.93 -6.38
C SER A 102 0.83 -11.76 -7.82
N VAL A 103 1.92 -11.02 -8.05
CA VAL A 103 2.52 -10.84 -9.38
C VAL A 103 3.58 -11.90 -9.67
N VAL A 104 4.38 -12.30 -8.68
CA VAL A 104 5.45 -13.30 -8.92
C VAL A 104 4.91 -14.73 -9.02
N ILE A 105 3.83 -15.07 -8.32
CA ILE A 105 3.22 -16.42 -8.38
C ILE A 105 2.65 -16.72 -9.79
N PHE A 106 2.14 -15.71 -10.50
CA PHE A 106 1.68 -15.89 -11.88
C PHE A 106 2.82 -16.23 -12.85
N GLY A 107 4.08 -15.91 -12.52
CA GLY A 107 5.26 -16.26 -13.31
C GLY A 107 5.97 -17.55 -12.88
N SER A 108 5.71 -18.05 -11.67
CA SER A 108 6.38 -19.24 -11.11
C SER A 108 5.49 -20.47 -11.01
N VAL A 109 4.19 -20.37 -11.29
CA VAL A 109 3.35 -21.55 -11.55
C VAL A 109 3.55 -21.98 -12.99
N ARG A 110 4.67 -22.66 -13.23
CA ARG A 110 4.85 -23.58 -14.36
C ARG A 110 5.33 -24.90 -13.79
N LEU A 111 4.34 -25.71 -13.38
CA LEU A 111 4.43 -27.17 -13.43
C LEU A 111 3.71 -27.60 -14.70
#